data_AF-A0A9D6ISL1-F1
#
_entry.id   AF-A0A9D6ISL1-F1
#
_cell.length_a   1.000
_cell.length_b   1.000
_cell.length_c   1.000
_cell.angle_alpha   90.00
_cell.angle_beta   90.00
_cell.angle_gamma   90.00
#
_symmetry.space_group_name_H-M   'P 1'
#
loop_
_entity.id
_entity.type
_entity.pdbx_description
1 polymer ?
#
loop_
_entity_poly.entity_id
_entity_poly.type
_entity_poly.pdbx_seq_one_letter_code
_entity_poly.pdbx_strand_id
1 'polypeptide(L)' 'MPNRAIGFVQEVRGELKKVSWSTREELVASTVVVIAATFLLAVFIGICDLVLSRVVGFLIGS' A
#
# COMPACT_ATOMS: atom_id res chain seq x y z
N MET A 1 -15.90 34.23 25.45
CA MET A 1 -16.50 32.92 25.79
C MET A 1 -15.77 31.79 25.04
N PRO A 2 -14.55 31.38 25.43
CA PRO A 2 -13.75 30.47 24.60
C PRO A 2 -13.86 28.96 24.97
N ASN A 3 -14.75 28.56 25.88
CA ASN A 3 -14.70 27.20 26.45
C ASN A 3 -15.44 26.10 25.67
N ARG A 4 -16.15 26.41 24.57
CA ARG A 4 -16.92 25.40 23.81
C ARG A 4 -16.05 24.58 22.85
N ALA A 5 -15.11 25.21 22.15
CA ALA A 5 -14.26 24.53 21.17
C ALA A 5 -13.37 23.44 21.80
N ILE A 6 -12.90 23.65 23.03
CA ILE A 6 -12.07 22.68 23.76
C ILE A 6 -12.88 21.41 24.09
N GLY A 7 -14.14 21.56 24.49
CA GLY A 7 -15.05 20.44 24.76
C GLY A 7 -15.36 19.62 23.51
N PHE A 8 -15.65 20.28 22.38
CA PHE A 8 -15.88 19.62 21.10
C PHE A 8 -14.68 18.80 20.61
N VAL A 9 -13.45 19.33 20.74
CA VAL A 9 -12.23 18.60 20.36
C VAL A 9 -11.99 17.39 21.29
N GLN A 10 -12.36 17.49 22.56
CA GLN A 10 -12.26 16.38 23.52
C GLN A 10 -13.25 15.26 23.21
N GLU A 11 -14.50 15.58 22.87
CA GLU A 11 -15.51 14.60 22.45
C GLU A 11 -15.13 13.92 21.13
N VAL A 12 -14.71 14.69 20.12
CA VAL A 12 -14.25 14.15 18.83
C VAL A 12 -13.04 13.22 19.02
N ARG A 13 -12.10 13.57 19.90
CA ARG A 13 -10.97 12.68 20.24
C ARG A 13 -11.42 11.38 20.93
N GLY A 14 -12.52 11.41 21.68
CA GLY A 14 -13.14 10.25 22.30
C GLY A 14 -13.81 9.32 21.28
N GLU A 15 -14.52 9.87 20.29
CA GLU A 15 -15.13 9.10 19.21
C GLU A 15 -14.12 8.56 18.20
N LEU A 16 -13.07 9.33 17.89
CA LEU A 16 -11.94 8.87 17.07
C LEU A 16 -11.17 7.71 17.71
N LYS A 17 -11.28 7.52 19.03
CA LYS A 17 -10.75 6.36 19.75
C LYS A 17 -11.66 5.13 19.67
N LYS A 18 -12.96 5.30 19.40
CA LYS A 18 -13.94 4.22 19.14
C LYS A 18 -13.96 3.80 17.68
N VAL A 19 -13.55 4.67 16.76
CA VAL A 19 -13.17 4.26 15.40
C VAL A 19 -12.08 3.22 15.57
N SER A 20 -12.36 2.01 15.10
CA SER A 20 -11.44 0.89 15.08
C SER A 20 -10.23 1.27 14.24
N TRP A 21 -9.29 1.99 14.85
CA TRP A 21 -7.91 2.00 14.41
C TRP A 21 -7.45 0.57 14.58
N SER A 22 -7.61 -0.18 13.48
CA SER A 22 -7.10 -1.53 13.27
C SER A 22 -5.72 -1.59 13.90
N THR A 23 -5.58 -2.53 14.83
CA THR A 23 -4.39 -2.72 15.65
C THR A 23 -3.19 -2.78 14.72
N ARG A 24 -2.09 -2.09 15.05
CA ARG A 24 -0.89 -1.95 14.18
C ARG A 24 -0.44 -3.26 13.52
N GLU A 25 -0.67 -4.39 14.17
CA GLU A 25 -0.43 -5.74 13.63
C GLU A 25 -1.22 -6.08 12.36
N GLU A 26 -2.49 -5.71 12.26
CA GLU A 26 -3.34 -6.02 11.10
C GLU A 26 -2.97 -5.13 9.90
N LEU A 27 -2.56 -3.88 10.16
CA LEU A 27 -1.98 -2.99 9.15
C LEU A 27 -0.67 -3.55 8.59
N VAL A 28 0.18 -4.09 9.47
CA VAL A 28 1.45 -4.73 9.06
C VAL A 28 1.18 -6.02 8.28
N ALA A 29 0.26 -6.87 8.75
CA ALA A 29 -0.11 -8.10 8.05
C ALA A 29 -0.63 -7.83 6.64
N SER A 30 -1.51 -6.83 6.49
CA SER A 30 -2.05 -6.42 5.18
C SER A 30 -0.95 -5.87 4.26
N THR A 31 0.00 -5.10 4.80
CA THR A 31 1.12 -4.54 4.02
C THR A 31 2.08 -5.63 3.54
N VAL A 32 2.35 -6.65 4.35
CA VAL A 32 3.22 -7.78 3.99
C VAL A 32 2.62 -8.56 2.80
N VAL A 33 1.31 -8.80 2.79
CA VAL A 33 0.64 -9.48 1.67
C VAL A 33 0.76 -8.67 0.38
N VAL A 34 0.57 -7.35 0.45
CA VAL A 34 0.72 -6.46 -0.71
C VAL A 34 2.16 -6.46 -1.23
N ILE A 35 3.16 -6.45 -0.34
CA ILE A 35 4.57 -6.54 -0.73
C ILE A 35 4.86 -7.86 -1.44
N ALA A 36 4.36 -8.98 -0.91
CA ALA A 36 4.55 -10.29 -1.55
C ALA A 36 3.89 -10.35 -2.94
N ALA A 37 2.66 -9.86 -3.07
CA ALA A 37 1.93 -9.83 -4.33
C ALA A 37 2.60 -8.95 -5.39
N THR A 38 3.05 -7.75 -5.00
CA THR A 38 3.76 -6.83 -5.90
C THR A 38 5.14 -7.34 -6.29
N PHE A 39 5.85 -8.03 -5.39
CA PHE A 39 7.12 -8.69 -5.71
C PHE A 39 6.94 -9.78 -6.77
N LEU A 40 5.92 -10.63 -6.63
CA LEU A 40 5.61 -11.65 -7.65
C LEU A 40 5.27 -11.03 -9.00
N LEU A 41 4.48 -9.96 -9.01
CA LEU A 41 4.15 -9.21 -10.23
C LEU A 41 5.40 -8.61 -10.89
N ALA A 42 6.28 -8.01 -10.09
CA ALA A 42 7.52 -7.40 -10.58
C ALA A 42 8.46 -8.44 -11.22
N VAL A 43 8.59 -9.62 -10.61
CA VAL A 43 9.36 -10.73 -11.19
C VAL A 43 8.75 -11.19 -12.51
N PHE A 44 7.43 -11.36 -12.56
CA PHE A 44 6.74 -11.77 -13.79
C PHE A 44 6.95 -10.76 -14.92
N ILE A 45 6.74 -9.47 -14.66
CA ILE A 45 6.95 -8.39 -15.62
C ILE A 45 8.42 -8.36 -16.07
N GLY A 46 9.38 -8.44 -15.13
CA GLY A 46 10.79 -8.45 -15.46
C GLY A 46 11.22 -9.63 -16.35
N ILE A 47 10.64 -10.82 -16.15
CA ILE A 47 10.85 -11.96 -17.05
C ILE A 47 10.28 -11.66 -18.45
N CYS A 48 9.05 -11.13 -18.51
CA CYS A 48 8.44 -10.73 -19.77
C CYS A 48 9.28 -9.69 -20.51
N ASP A 49 9.79 -8.66 -19.83
CA ASP A 49 10.66 -7.64 -20.42
C ASP A 49 11.96 -8.22 -20.96
N LEU A 50 12.58 -9.18 -20.26
CA LEU A 50 13.79 -9.86 -20.73
C LEU A 50 13.52 -10.71 -21.98
N VAL A 51 12.41 -11.45 -22.01
CA VAL A 51 12.01 -12.24 -23.17
C VAL A 51 11.72 -11.32 -24.35
N LEU A 52 10.94 -10.27 -24.12
CA LEU A 52 10.53 -9.33 -25.16
C LEU A 52 11.73 -8.56 -25.70
N SER A 53 12.65 -8.11 -24.85
CA SER A 53 13.90 -7.45 -25.26
C SER A 53 14.78 -8.36 -26.12
N ARG A 54 14.87 -9.66 -25.79
CA ARG A 54 15.60 -10.64 -26.61
C ARG A 54 14.93 -10.88 -27.97
N VAL A 55 13.60 -11.02 -27.98
CA VAL A 55 12.83 -11.23 -29.23
C VAL A 55 12.90 -10.00 -30.12
N VAL A 56 12.69 -8.81 -29.57
CA VAL A 56 12.80 -7.53 -30.29
C VAL A 56 14.22 -7.32 -30.78
N GLY A 57 15.24 -7.61 -29.97
CA GLY A 57 16.64 -7.54 -30.38
C GLY A 57 16.96 -8.49 -31.55
N PHE A 58 16.40 -9.70 -31.55
CA PHE A 58 16.54 -10.63 -32.66
C PHE A 58 15.82 -10.14 -33.94
N LEU A 59 14.67 -9.48 -33.80
CA LEU A 59 13.89 -8.97 -34.93
C LEU A 59 14.46 -7.67 -35.54
N ILE A 60 15.08 -6.81 -34.72
CA ILE A 60 15.69 -5.54 -35.17
C ILE A 60 17.14 -5.73 -35.61
N GLY A 61 17.84 -6.72 -35.05
CA GLY A 61 19.24 -7.03 -35.34
C GLY A 61 19.47 -7.98 -36.52
N SER A 62 18.41 -8.43 -37.19
CA SER A 62 18.46 -9.06 -38.53
C SER A 62 18.13 -8.04 -39.60
#